data_AF-A0A972YDW4-F1
#
_entry.id   AF-A0A972YDW4-F1
#
_cell.length_a   1.000
_cell.length_b   1.000
_cell.length_c   1.000
_cell.angle_alpha   90.00
_cell.angle_beta   90.00
_cell.angle_gamma   90.00
#
_symmetry.space_group_name_H-M   'P 1'
#
loop_
_entity.id
_entity.type
_entity.pdbx_description
1 polymer ?
#
loop_
_entity_poly.entity_id
_entity_poly.type
_entity_poly.pdbx_seq_one_letter_code
_entity_poly.pdbx_strand_id
1 'polypeptide(L)'
;MEEYSIVSFMPDWAFVTLSIIFLAALLYLFIKIFIIKPAFFYYIEDNLYKIKWKWRWKKDKIIELYCFCPKCEDRLVYDDTSCKDSYSLNKETKFICEKCHFSSSLSGGDISYSLNIIEREINRKVRLDIYEK
;
A
#
# COMPACT_ATOMS: atom_id res chain seq x y z
N MET A 1 42.24 -11.45 55.71
CA MET A 1 40.91 -11.07 55.20
C MET A 1 41.13 -10.77 53.73
N GLU A 2 40.98 -11.79 52.89
CA GLU A 2 41.28 -11.67 51.47
C GLU A 2 40.15 -10.88 50.81
N GLU A 3 40.47 -9.69 50.31
CA GLU A 3 39.58 -8.94 49.44
C GLU A 3 39.61 -9.63 48.07
N TYR A 4 38.64 -10.50 47.84
CA TYR A 4 38.36 -11.07 46.53
C TYR A 4 37.91 -9.92 45.62
N SER A 5 38.86 -9.37 44.85
CA SER A 5 38.60 -8.38 43.83
C SER A 5 37.73 -9.01 42.75
N ILE A 6 36.44 -8.71 42.79
CA ILE A 6 35.45 -9.05 41.77
C ILE A 6 35.70 -8.15 40.55
N VAL A 7 36.79 -8.40 39.83
CA VAL A 7 36.95 -7.89 38.47
C VAL A 7 37.24 -9.10 37.61
N SER A 8 36.16 -9.75 37.18
CA SER A 8 36.19 -10.81 36.19
C SER A 8 36.95 -10.29 34.98
N PHE A 9 38.19 -10.77 34.80
CA PHE A 9 39.06 -10.46 33.68
C PHE A 9 38.43 -11.10 32.43
N MET A 10 37.53 -10.38 31.77
CA MET A 10 36.95 -10.82 30.52
C MET A 10 38.09 -10.92 29.50
N PRO A 11 38.37 -12.10 28.93
CA PRO A 11 39.46 -12.24 27.97
C PRO A 11 39.24 -11.36 26.74
N ASP A 12 40.31 -10.86 26.12
CA ASP A 12 40.23 -9.96 24.95
C ASP A 12 39.38 -10.53 23.80
N TRP A 13 39.40 -11.86 23.60
CA TRP A 13 38.57 -12.53 22.60
C TRP A 13 37.06 -12.39 22.86
N ALA A 14 36.65 -12.20 24.11
CA ALA A 14 35.25 -12.00 24.48
C ALA A 14 34.74 -10.64 24.00
N PHE A 15 35.57 -9.59 24.06
CA PHE A 15 35.22 -8.28 23.51
C PHE A 15 35.13 -8.31 21.99
N VAL A 16 36.03 -9.01 21.32
CA VAL A 16 36.01 -9.17 19.86
C VAL A 16 34.74 -9.92 19.42
N THR A 17 34.39 -11.01 20.10
CA THR A 17 33.17 -11.79 19.77
C THR A 17 31.89 -10.98 20.03
N LEU A 18 31.79 -10.26 21.16
CA LEU A 18 30.66 -9.36 21.44
C LEU A 18 30.53 -8.24 20.39
N SER A 19 31.65 -7.66 19.96
CA SER A 19 31.66 -6.62 18.92
C SER A 19 31.13 -7.14 17.58
N ILE A 20 31.55 -8.34 17.17
CA ILE A 20 31.08 -8.98 15.93
C ILE A 20 29.57 -9.28 16.02
N ILE A 21 29.10 -9.83 17.13
CA ILE A 21 27.67 -10.12 17.34
C ILE A 21 26.85 -8.83 17.29
N PHE A 22 27.33 -7.76 17.94
CA PHE A 22 26.67 -6.47 17.92
C PHE A 22 26.58 -5.89 16.50
N LEU A 23 27.69 -5.94 15.75
CA LEU A 23 27.71 -5.49 14.35
C LEU A 23 26.74 -6.30 13.48
N ALA A 24 26.73 -7.63 13.64
CA ALA A 24 25.83 -8.52 12.90
C ALA A 24 24.35 -8.23 13.24
N ALA A 25 24.03 -7.98 14.50
CA ALA A 25 22.69 -7.60 14.94
C ALA A 25 22.25 -6.24 14.34
N LEU A 26 23.14 -5.25 14.33
CA LEU A 26 22.87 -3.96 13.69
C LEU A 26 22.63 -4.10 12.18
N LEU A 27 23.46 -4.90 11.49
CA LEU A 27 23.28 -5.18 10.06
C LEU A 27 21.96 -5.90 9.79
N TYR A 28 21.60 -6.89 10.60
CA TYR A 28 20.32 -7.59 10.48
C TYR A 28 19.12 -6.64 10.66
N LEU A 29 19.15 -5.79 11.67
CA LEU A 29 18.10 -4.79 11.88
C LEU A 29 18.05 -3.79 10.73
N PHE A 30 19.21 -3.35 10.22
CA PHE A 30 19.28 -2.45 9.08
C PHE A 30 18.62 -3.07 7.83
N ILE A 31 18.96 -4.32 7.50
CA ILE A 31 18.35 -5.03 6.37
C ILE A 31 16.83 -5.14 6.57
N LYS A 32 16.39 -5.53 7.77
CA LYS A 32 14.96 -5.72 8.05
C LYS A 32 14.17 -4.41 7.95
N ILE A 33 14.73 -3.30 8.41
CA ILE A 33 14.05 -2.00 8.44
C ILE A 33 14.09 -1.30 7.07
N PHE A 34 15.23 -1.35 6.38
CA PHE A 34 15.43 -0.53 5.17
C PHE A 34 15.32 -1.30 3.87
N ILE A 35 15.60 -2.61 3.86
CA ILE A 35 15.65 -3.41 2.62
C ILE A 35 14.40 -4.26 2.45
N ILE A 36 13.94 -4.92 3.52
CA ILE A 36 12.76 -5.78 3.45
C ILE A 36 11.51 -4.90 3.35
N LYS A 37 11.01 -4.72 2.13
CA LYS A 37 9.72 -4.08 1.90
C LYS A 37 8.60 -5.02 2.34
N PRO A 38 7.59 -4.51 3.07
CA PRO A 38 6.43 -5.32 3.40
C PRO A 38 5.69 -5.78 2.15
N ALA A 39 5.02 -6.93 2.23
CA ALA A 39 4.42 -7.61 1.08
C ALA A 39 3.41 -6.76 0.31
N PHE A 40 2.70 -5.85 0.99
CA PHE A 40 1.75 -4.94 0.37
C PHE A 40 2.37 -4.03 -0.71
N PHE A 41 3.69 -3.80 -0.71
CA PHE A 41 4.33 -3.00 -1.75
C PHE A 41 4.19 -3.60 -3.15
N TYR A 42 3.93 -4.91 -3.25
CA TYR A 42 3.72 -5.60 -4.51
C TYR A 42 2.24 -5.60 -4.95
N TYR A 43 1.32 -5.36 -4.03
CA TYR A 43 -0.10 -5.21 -4.31
C TYR A 43 -0.38 -3.84 -4.96
N ILE A 44 -0.27 -3.76 -6.28
CA ILE A 44 -0.34 -2.50 -7.05
C ILE A 44 -1.53 -2.42 -8.00
N GLU A 45 -2.28 -3.51 -8.15
CA GLU A 45 -3.50 -3.54 -8.95
C GLU A 45 -4.55 -4.48 -8.35
N ASP A 46 -5.83 -4.19 -8.61
CA ASP A 46 -6.96 -5.03 -8.19
C ASP A 46 -8.21 -4.68 -9.01
N ASN A 47 -9.14 -5.62 -9.10
CA ASN A 47 -10.46 -5.43 -9.67
C ASN A 47 -11.47 -5.11 -8.57
N LEU A 48 -11.77 -3.82 -8.39
CA LEU A 48 -12.71 -3.33 -7.38
C LEU A 48 -13.91 -2.70 -8.10
N TYR A 49 -15.12 -3.09 -7.69
CA TYR A 49 -16.38 -2.62 -8.29
C TYR A 49 -16.44 -2.82 -9.82
N LYS A 50 -15.96 -3.98 -10.29
CA LYS A 50 -15.87 -4.37 -11.72
C LYS A 50 -14.96 -3.48 -12.57
N ILE A 51 -14.18 -2.60 -11.95
CA ILE A 51 -13.22 -1.72 -12.60
C ILE A 51 -11.82 -2.19 -12.20
N LYS A 52 -10.88 -2.19 -13.16
CA LYS A 52 -9.48 -2.47 -12.85
C LYS A 52 -8.84 -1.19 -12.31
N TRP A 53 -8.26 -1.25 -11.13
CA TRP A 53 -7.55 -0.14 -10.50
C TRP A 53 -6.06 -0.45 -10.44
N LYS A 54 -5.24 0.56 -10.70
CA LYS A 54 -3.78 0.48 -10.51
C LYS A 54 -3.32 1.68 -9.71
N TRP A 55 -2.32 1.47 -8.85
CA TRP A 55 -1.74 2.51 -8.03
C TRP A 55 -0.25 2.23 -7.78
N ARG A 56 0.41 3.14 -7.08
CA ARG A 56 1.75 2.91 -6.54
C ARG A 56 1.80 3.20 -5.05
N TRP A 57 2.71 2.53 -4.38
CA TRP A 57 2.99 2.77 -2.96
C TRP A 57 4.13 3.78 -2.79
N LYS A 58 3.87 4.81 -1.99
CA LYS A 58 4.90 5.71 -1.47
C LYS A 58 4.88 5.61 0.04
N LYS A 59 5.82 4.84 0.60
CA LYS A 59 5.79 4.39 2.00
C LYS A 59 4.50 3.59 2.25
N ASP A 60 3.65 4.08 3.13
CA ASP A 60 2.37 3.53 3.54
C ASP A 60 1.17 4.18 2.82
N LYS A 61 1.43 5.08 1.85
CA LYS A 61 0.38 5.83 1.15
C LYS A 61 0.22 5.36 -0.29
N ILE A 62 -1.05 5.34 -0.72
CA ILE A 62 -1.44 5.10 -2.10
C ILE A 62 -1.25 6.41 -2.89
N ILE A 63 -0.53 6.33 -4.00
CA ILE A 63 -0.33 7.43 -4.93
C ILE A 63 -0.68 6.98 -6.35
N GLU A 64 -1.05 7.92 -7.21
CA GLU A 64 -1.32 7.66 -8.62
C GLU A 64 -2.35 6.54 -8.83
N LEU A 65 -3.42 6.59 -8.05
CA LEU A 65 -4.57 5.70 -8.16
C LEU A 65 -5.38 6.06 -9.40
N TYR A 66 -5.43 5.14 -10.36
CA TYR A 66 -6.14 5.32 -11.62
C TYR A 66 -6.95 4.07 -11.98
N CYS A 67 -8.03 4.29 -12.72
CA CYS A 67 -8.89 3.24 -13.23
C CYS A 67 -8.58 2.92 -14.70
N PHE A 68 -8.65 1.65 -15.04
CA PHE A 68 -8.32 1.09 -16.34
C PHE A 68 -9.44 0.16 -16.81
N CYS A 69 -9.61 0.08 -18.13
CA CYS A 69 -10.57 -0.81 -18.74
C CYS A 69 -10.11 -2.26 -18.57
N PRO A 70 -10.94 -3.15 -17.99
CA PRO A 70 -10.58 -4.57 -17.85
C PRO A 70 -10.40 -5.32 -19.19
N LYS A 71 -10.82 -4.73 -20.31
CA LYS A 71 -10.77 -5.35 -21.64
C LYS A 71 -9.54 -4.95 -22.46
N CYS A 72 -9.24 -3.65 -22.51
CA CYS A 72 -8.15 -3.11 -23.35
C CYS A 72 -7.02 -2.45 -22.56
N GLU A 73 -7.11 -2.41 -21.22
CA GLU A 73 -6.11 -1.79 -20.34
C GLU A 73 -5.87 -0.29 -20.60
N ASP A 74 -6.74 0.39 -21.35
CA ASP A 74 -6.71 1.86 -21.47
C ASP A 74 -7.26 2.52 -20.21
N ARG A 75 -6.77 3.73 -19.91
CA ARG A 75 -7.28 4.54 -18.80
C ARG A 75 -8.75 4.91 -19.06
N LEU A 76 -9.60 4.72 -18.06
CA LEU A 76 -11.01 5.11 -18.14
C LEU A 76 -11.16 6.62 -17.96
N VAL A 77 -12.07 7.20 -18.73
CA VAL A 77 -12.58 8.57 -18.51
C VAL A 77 -13.69 8.49 -17.47
N TYR A 78 -13.88 9.56 -16.70
CA TYR A 78 -14.96 9.64 -15.73
C TYR A 78 -15.95 10.75 -16.03
N ASP A 79 -17.21 10.51 -15.70
CA ASP A 79 -18.31 11.48 -15.76
C ASP A 79 -18.99 11.54 -14.39
N ASP A 80 -18.83 12.67 -13.71
CA ASP A 80 -19.39 12.99 -12.40
C ASP A 80 -20.42 14.12 -12.44
N THR A 81 -20.94 14.43 -13.64
CA THR A 81 -21.89 15.54 -13.85
C THR A 81 -23.14 15.42 -12.96
N SER A 82 -23.61 14.19 -12.73
CA SER A 82 -24.73 13.90 -11.83
C SER A 82 -24.51 14.36 -10.39
N CYS A 83 -23.25 14.51 -9.97
CA CYS A 83 -22.89 14.91 -8.61
C CYS A 83 -22.87 16.43 -8.42
N LYS A 84 -22.75 17.18 -9.52
CA LYS A 84 -22.76 18.65 -9.54
C LYS A 84 -24.17 19.23 -9.53
N ASP A 85 -25.15 18.46 -9.99
CA ASP A 85 -26.56 18.84 -9.94
C ASP A 85 -27.13 18.59 -8.53
N SER A 86 -27.60 19.67 -7.88
CA SER A 86 -28.25 19.60 -6.57
C SER A 86 -29.58 18.85 -6.59
N TYR A 87 -30.24 18.75 -7.74
CA TYR A 87 -31.52 18.06 -7.91
C TYR A 87 -31.36 16.58 -8.26
N SER A 88 -30.13 16.12 -8.54
CA SER A 88 -29.87 14.72 -8.80
C SER A 88 -30.06 13.89 -7.54
N LEU A 89 -31.09 13.04 -7.55
CA LEU A 89 -31.36 12.07 -6.47
C LEU A 89 -30.31 10.95 -6.44
N ASN A 90 -29.68 10.66 -7.57
CA ASN A 90 -28.72 9.56 -7.73
C ASN A 90 -27.35 10.13 -8.12
N LYS A 91 -26.56 10.47 -7.11
CA LYS A 91 -25.16 10.88 -7.31
C LYS A 91 -24.31 9.66 -7.63
N GLU A 92 -23.74 9.64 -8.82
CA GLU A 92 -22.83 8.59 -9.27
C GLU A 92 -21.69 9.15 -10.13
N THR A 93 -20.55 8.47 -10.05
CA THR A 93 -19.43 8.66 -10.98
C THR A 93 -19.41 7.49 -11.95
N LYS A 94 -19.53 7.79 -13.24
CA LYS A 94 -19.43 6.79 -14.32
C LYS A 94 -18.00 6.72 -14.80
N PHE A 95 -17.49 5.51 -15.00
CA PHE A 95 -16.18 5.22 -15.59
C PHE A 95 -16.39 4.57 -16.95
N ILE A 96 -15.85 5.19 -18.00
CA ILE A 96 -16.19 4.90 -19.39
C ILE A 96 -14.91 4.64 -20.18
N CYS A 97 -14.91 3.56 -20.95
CA CYS A 97 -13.90 3.27 -21.95
C CYS A 97 -14.42 3.66 -23.34
N GLU A 98 -13.76 4.61 -23.98
CA GLU A 98 -14.13 5.10 -25.32
C GLU A 98 -13.95 4.05 -26.42
N LYS A 99 -12.98 3.13 -26.25
CA LYS A 99 -12.65 2.11 -27.27
C LYS A 99 -13.51 0.86 -27.19
N CYS A 100 -13.84 0.40 -25.98
CA CYS A 100 -14.51 -0.89 -25.77
C CYS A 100 -16.00 -0.76 -25.40
N HIS A 101 -16.52 0.46 -25.31
CA HIS A 101 -17.86 0.76 -24.79
C HIS A 101 -18.15 0.10 -23.43
N PHE A 102 -17.09 -0.15 -22.65
CA PHE A 102 -17.21 -0.61 -21.28
C PHE A 102 -17.58 0.59 -20.41
N SER A 103 -18.59 0.42 -19.57
CA SER A 103 -18.98 1.41 -18.56
C SER A 103 -19.30 0.71 -17.25
N SER A 104 -18.84 1.31 -16.15
CA SER A 104 -19.25 0.94 -14.79
C SER A 104 -19.51 2.22 -14.01
N SER A 105 -20.35 2.18 -12.98
CA SER A 105 -20.59 3.34 -12.13
C SER A 105 -20.37 3.02 -10.67
N LEU A 106 -19.96 4.04 -9.92
CA LEU A 106 -19.86 4.01 -8.48
C LEU A 106 -20.84 5.05 -7.92
N SER A 107 -21.77 4.60 -7.09
CA SER A 107 -22.76 5.46 -6.45
C SER A 107 -22.19 6.14 -5.21
N GLY A 108 -22.81 7.27 -4.83
CA GLY A 108 -22.60 7.96 -3.56
C GLY A 108 -21.89 9.30 -3.68
N GLY A 109 -21.23 9.61 -4.79
CA GLY A 109 -20.57 10.90 -4.96
C GLY A 109 -19.71 11.03 -6.21
N ASP A 110 -18.94 12.12 -6.23
CA ASP A 110 -18.06 12.53 -7.32
C ASP A 110 -16.81 11.64 -7.44
N ILE A 111 -15.91 12.01 -8.34
CA ILE A 111 -14.65 11.27 -8.52
C ILE A 111 -13.81 11.24 -7.23
N SER A 112 -13.82 12.33 -6.46
CA SER A 112 -13.10 12.41 -5.18
C SER A 112 -13.63 11.40 -4.17
N TYR A 113 -14.95 11.32 -4.03
CA TYR A 113 -15.63 10.32 -3.21
C TYR A 113 -15.28 8.90 -3.67
N SER A 114 -15.30 8.67 -4.98
CA SER A 114 -15.00 7.36 -5.57
C SER A 114 -13.57 6.92 -5.28
N LEU A 115 -12.58 7.79 -5.47
CA LEU A 115 -11.19 7.51 -5.15
C LEU A 115 -11.00 7.21 -3.65
N ASN A 116 -11.68 7.95 -2.77
CA ASN A 116 -11.63 7.72 -1.33
C ASN A 116 -12.22 6.38 -0.89
N ILE A 117 -13.26 5.88 -1.58
CA ILE A 117 -13.80 4.54 -1.34
C ILE A 117 -12.78 3.48 -1.73
N ILE A 118 -12.22 3.61 -2.94
CA ILE A 118 -11.23 2.66 -3.45
C ILE A 118 -9.99 2.62 -2.56
N GLU A 119 -9.48 3.79 -2.16
CA GLU A 119 -8.34 3.89 -1.25
C GLU A 119 -8.62 3.20 0.09
N ARG A 120 -9.82 3.41 0.66
CA ARG A 120 -10.25 2.73 1.89
C ARG A 120 -10.32 1.22 1.73
N GLU A 121 -10.80 0.74 0.59
CA GLU A 121 -10.94 -0.69 0.33
C GLU A 121 -9.57 -1.36 0.13
N ILE A 122 -8.65 -0.73 -0.60
CA ILE A 122 -7.25 -1.17 -0.72
C ILE A 122 -6.61 -1.23 0.68
N ASN A 123 -6.72 -0.16 1.47
CA ASN A 123 -6.20 -0.12 2.83
C ASN A 123 -6.85 -1.16 3.76
N ARG A 124 -8.14 -1.46 3.58
CA ARG A 124 -8.83 -2.54 4.30
C ARG A 124 -8.23 -3.90 3.93
N LYS A 125 -8.04 -4.18 2.64
CA LYS A 125 -7.42 -5.43 2.17
C LYS A 125 -5.99 -5.58 2.69
N VAL A 126 -5.18 -4.52 2.65
CA VAL A 126 -3.81 -4.52 3.19
C VAL A 126 -3.80 -4.80 4.69
N ARG A 127 -4.67 -4.15 5.47
CA ARG A 127 -4.76 -4.38 6.93
C ARG A 127 -5.16 -5.80 7.31
N LEU A 128 -5.97 -6.45 6.47
CA LEU A 128 -6.46 -7.80 6.69
C LEU A 128 -5.60 -8.88 6.00
N ASP A 129 -4.57 -8.48 5.25
CA ASP A 129 -3.70 -9.35 4.45
C ASP A 129 -4.48 -10.27 3.47
N ILE A 130 -5.57 -9.75 2.89
CA ILE A 130 -6.47 -10.48 1.97
C ILE A 130 -6.32 -10.04 0.50
N TYR A 131 -5.15 -9.55 0.13
CA TYR A 131 -4.86 -9.11 -1.23
C TYR A 131 -4.07 -10.18 -2.00
N GLU A 132 -4.28 -10.22 -3.32
CA GLU A 132 -3.46 -11.02 -4.21
C GLU A 132 -2.12 -10.31 -4.43
N LYS A 133 -1.02 -11.09 -4.40
CA LYS A 133 0.35 -10.59 -4.53
C LYS A 133 0.72 -10.29 -5.97
#